data_AF-A0A843GKG5-F1
#
_entry.id   AF-A0A843GKG5-F1
#
_cell.length_a   1.000
_cell.length_b   1.000
_cell.length_c   1.000
_cell.angle_alpha   90.00
_cell.angle_beta   90.00
_cell.angle_gamma   90.00
#
_symmetry.space_group_name_H-M   'P 1'
#
loop_
_entity.id
_entity.type
_entity.pdbx_description
1 polymer ?
#
loop_
_entity_poly.entity_id
_entity_poly.type
_entity_poly.pdbx_seq_one_letter_code
_entity_poly.pdbx_strand_id
1 'polypeptide(L)'
;MKELTKEMLISYGVTDVTENGEVYVNDTLRKPSIIVGKHKYGQDRKYLAIYFVNKNIKVPVQQTYRVKSGEVRKCPGWTYKIDTYPLARIMLAWFNGSIGSNEDADHIDSNPMNNNISNLQAISRKSNLEKRKLTHSQITLAYKKVQKMMGIE
;
A
#
# COMPACT_ATOMS: atom_id res chain seq x y z
N MET A 1 1.47 1.44 -9.69
CA MET A 1 0.24 0.88 -9.09
C MET A 1 -0.84 0.87 -10.17
N LYS A 2 -1.87 0.03 -10.07
CA LYS A 2 -3.00 0.11 -11.01
C LYS A 2 -3.84 1.35 -10.71
N GLU A 3 -4.59 1.81 -11.70
CA GLU A 3 -5.66 2.79 -11.48
C GLU A 3 -6.64 2.26 -10.43
N LEU A 4 -7.16 3.17 -9.60
CA LEU A 4 -8.18 2.87 -8.61
C LEU A 4 -9.31 3.87 -8.78
N THR A 5 -10.52 3.39 -9.03
CA THR A 5 -11.72 4.22 -9.18
C THR A 5 -12.69 3.99 -8.04
N LYS A 6 -13.62 4.93 -7.85
CA LYS A 6 -14.70 4.79 -6.87
C LYS A 6 -15.57 3.56 -7.15
N GLU A 7 -15.87 3.26 -8.41
CA GLU A 7 -16.68 2.10 -8.81
C GLU A 7 -15.99 0.79 -8.43
N MET A 8 -14.66 0.73 -8.58
CA MET A 8 -13.88 -0.42 -8.12
C MET A 8 -14.01 -0.60 -6.61
N LEU A 9 -13.92 0.48 -5.83
CA LEU A 9 -14.08 0.43 -4.37
C LEU A 9 -15.49 -0.04 -3.97
N ILE A 10 -16.52 0.45 -4.65
CA ILE A 10 -17.91 0.00 -4.46
C ILE A 10 -18.03 -1.49 -4.80
N SER A 11 -17.42 -1.95 -5.89
CA SER A 11 -17.42 -3.37 -6.27
C SER A 11 -16.71 -4.27 -5.26
N TYR A 12 -15.75 -3.71 -4.51
CA TYR A 12 -15.10 -4.40 -3.39
C TYR A 12 -15.92 -4.37 -2.10
N GLY A 13 -17.03 -3.63 -2.06
CA GLY A 13 -17.94 -3.54 -0.91
C GLY A 13 -17.71 -2.34 0.00
N VAL A 14 -16.97 -1.32 -0.45
CA VAL A 14 -16.89 -0.02 0.24
C VAL A 14 -18.22 0.70 0.05
N THR A 15 -18.87 1.03 1.16
CA THR A 15 -20.17 1.73 1.17
C THR A 15 -20.01 3.22 1.37
N ASP A 16 -19.06 3.63 2.21
CA ASP A 16 -18.78 5.03 2.48
C ASP A 16 -17.34 5.27 2.94
N VAL A 17 -16.85 6.49 2.78
CA VAL A 17 -15.55 6.94 3.28
C VAL A 17 -15.70 8.35 3.82
N THR A 18 -15.32 8.57 5.08
CA THR A 18 -15.38 9.90 5.70
C THR A 18 -14.16 10.73 5.32
N GLU A 19 -14.30 12.06 5.40
CA GLU A 19 -13.21 13.00 5.16
C GLU A 19 -12.00 12.80 6.08
N ASN A 20 -12.20 12.16 7.24
CA ASN A 20 -11.17 11.90 8.25
C ASN A 20 -10.46 10.54 8.07
N GLY A 21 -10.80 9.75 7.06
CA GLY A 21 -10.12 8.48 6.78
C GLY A 21 -10.80 7.24 7.35
N GLU A 22 -12.06 7.34 7.79
CA GLU A 22 -12.84 6.16 8.16
C GLU A 22 -13.45 5.55 6.91
N VAL A 23 -13.38 4.22 6.78
CA VAL A 23 -13.88 3.48 5.62
C VAL A 23 -14.94 2.49 6.08
N TYR A 24 -16.15 2.66 5.58
CA TYR A 24 -17.28 1.78 5.83
C TYR A 24 -17.37 0.73 4.73
N VAL A 25 -17.58 -0.52 5.16
CA VAL A 25 -17.53 -1.69 4.29
C VAL A 25 -18.64 -2.65 4.68
N ASN A 26 -19.29 -3.27 3.70
CA ASN A 26 -20.18 -4.40 3.97
C ASN A 26 -19.32 -5.58 4.45
N ASP A 27 -19.72 -6.24 5.55
CA ASP A 27 -19.11 -7.26 6.46
C ASP A 27 -18.04 -8.25 5.94
N THR A 28 -17.67 -8.21 4.67
CA THR A 28 -16.72 -9.07 3.99
C THR A 28 -15.29 -8.50 3.89
N LEU A 29 -15.05 -7.25 4.29
CA LEU A 29 -13.73 -6.60 4.21
C LEU A 29 -13.02 -6.52 5.56
N ARG A 30 -11.68 -6.54 5.52
CA ARG A 30 -10.86 -6.30 6.73
C ARG A 30 -10.84 -4.82 7.07
N LYS A 31 -10.91 -4.51 8.37
CA LYS A 31 -10.70 -3.14 8.89
C LYS A 31 -9.34 -2.59 8.45
N PRO A 32 -9.20 -1.25 8.30
CA PRO A 32 -7.91 -0.62 8.07
C PRO A 32 -6.87 -1.12 9.08
N SER A 33 -5.70 -1.45 8.58
CA SER A 33 -4.60 -1.97 9.39
C SER A 33 -3.37 -1.10 9.19
N ILE A 34 -2.62 -0.86 10.26
CA ILE A 34 -1.31 -0.19 10.17
C ILE A 34 -0.34 -1.17 9.53
N ILE A 35 0.19 -0.80 8.37
CA ILE A 35 1.26 -1.53 7.69
C ILE A 35 2.58 -0.80 7.93
N VAL A 36 3.59 -1.57 8.32
CA VAL A 36 4.98 -1.11 8.36
C VAL A 36 5.65 -1.56 7.06
N GLY A 37 5.80 -0.64 6.12
CA GLY A 37 6.54 -0.88 4.90
C GLY A 37 8.01 -0.54 5.08
N LYS A 38 8.92 -1.42 4.63
CA LYS A 38 10.35 -1.11 4.58
C LYS A 38 10.67 -0.33 3.31
N HIS A 39 11.30 0.83 3.45
CA HIS A 39 11.89 1.52 2.31
C HIS A 39 13.09 0.73 1.76
N LYS A 40 13.42 0.91 0.47
CA LYS A 40 14.63 0.35 -0.17
C LYS A 40 15.94 0.70 0.55
N TYR A 41 15.91 1.69 1.45
CA TYR A 41 17.06 2.18 2.23
C TYR A 41 16.93 1.86 3.73
N GLY A 42 16.09 0.89 4.12
CA GLY A 42 16.01 0.38 5.49
C GLY A 42 15.24 1.26 6.49
N GLN A 43 14.65 2.37 6.07
CA GLN A 43 13.75 3.15 6.91
C GLN A 43 12.34 2.54 6.92
N ASP A 44 11.80 2.28 8.11
CA ASP A 44 10.43 1.85 8.30
C ASP A 44 9.47 3.02 8.07
N ARG A 45 8.50 2.84 7.18
CA ARG A 45 7.40 3.78 6.97
C ARG A 45 6.11 3.13 7.44
N LYS A 46 5.47 3.77 8.42
CA LYS A 46 4.12 3.39 8.87
C LYS A 46 3.09 4.09 8.01
N TYR A 47 2.11 3.35 7.54
CA TYR A 47 0.95 3.91 6.85
C TYR A 47 -0.27 3.01 7.07
N LEU A 48 -1.46 3.56 6.89
CA LEU A 48 -2.71 2.81 6.94
C LEU A 48 -3.02 2.24 5.56
N ALA A 49 -3.51 1.00 5.53
CA ALA A 49 -3.94 0.35 4.30
C ALA A 49 -5.11 -0.60 4.56
N ILE A 50 -5.84 -0.90 3.48
CA ILE A 50 -7.00 -1.80 3.48
C ILE A 50 -6.74 -2.94 2.50
N TYR A 51 -7.19 -4.12 2.89
CA TYR A 51 -7.12 -5.35 2.11
C TYR A 51 -8.49 -5.63 1.50
N PHE A 52 -8.53 -5.79 0.18
CA PHE A 52 -9.72 -6.13 -0.57
C PHE A 52 -9.60 -7.56 -1.10
N VAL A 53 -10.62 -8.37 -0.84
CA VAL A 53 -10.68 -9.75 -1.33
C VAL A 53 -11.40 -9.76 -2.66
N ASN A 54 -10.67 -10.03 -3.73
CA ASN A 54 -11.24 -10.18 -5.06
C ASN A 54 -11.76 -11.62 -5.24
N LYS A 55 -13.08 -11.79 -5.03
CA LYS A 55 -13.76 -13.10 -5.10
C LYS A 55 -13.83 -13.69 -6.51
N ASN A 56 -13.52 -12.90 -7.55
CA ASN A 56 -13.54 -13.35 -8.93
C ASN A 56 -12.24 -14.06 -9.35
N ILE A 57 -11.17 -13.91 -8.58
CA ILE A 57 -9.85 -14.45 -8.92
C ILE A 57 -9.39 -15.40 -7.82
N LYS A 58 -9.31 -16.70 -8.13
CA LYS A 58 -8.66 -17.69 -7.27
C LYS A 58 -7.17 -17.76 -7.58
N VAL A 59 -6.34 -17.82 -6.55
CA VAL A 59 -4.89 -17.98 -6.66
C VAL A 59 -4.45 -19.24 -5.90
N PRO A 60 -3.54 -20.05 -6.46
CA PRO A 60 -3.03 -21.23 -5.77
C PRO A 60 -2.15 -20.79 -4.61
N VAL A 61 -2.27 -21.49 -3.48
CA VAL A 61 -1.43 -21.27 -2.29
C VAL A 61 -0.94 -22.60 -1.73
N GLN A 62 0.21 -22.59 -1.08
CA GLN A 62 0.64 -23.71 -0.24
C GLN A 62 0.25 -23.41 1.20
N GLN A 63 -0.66 -24.21 1.76
CA GLN A 63 -1.00 -24.14 3.16
C GLN A 63 -0.05 -25.04 3.94
N THR A 64 0.49 -24.52 5.04
CA THR A 64 1.29 -25.28 6.00
C THR A 64 0.41 -25.72 7.15
N TYR A 65 0.52 -26.98 7.56
CA TYR A 65 -0.19 -27.51 8.72
C TYR A 65 0.73 -28.43 9.51
N ARG A 66 0.53 -28.47 10.83
CA ARG A 66 1.28 -29.35 11.74
C ARG A 66 0.44 -30.59 12.01
N VAL A 67 0.98 -31.77 11.74
CA VAL A 67 0.32 -33.04 12.08
C VAL A 67 0.58 -33.42 13.54
N LYS A 68 -0.15 -34.41 14.07
CA LYS A 68 -0.04 -34.83 15.48
C LYS A 68 1.38 -35.23 15.91
N SER A 69 2.19 -35.75 14.98
CA SER A 69 3.61 -36.09 15.23
C SER A 69 4.53 -34.87 15.36
N GLY A 70 4.02 -33.65 15.16
CA GLY A 70 4.80 -32.42 15.19
C GLY A 70 5.44 -32.02 13.84
N GLU A 71 5.42 -32.91 12.85
CA GLU A 71 5.89 -32.65 11.49
C GLU A 71 5.04 -31.54 10.83
N VAL A 72 5.70 -30.60 10.13
CA VAL A 72 5.03 -29.57 9.33
C VAL A 72 4.93 -30.04 7.89
N ARG A 73 3.71 -30.21 7.39
CA ARG A 73 3.42 -30.60 6.01
C ARG A 73 2.87 -29.43 5.22
N LYS A 74 2.91 -29.56 3.89
CA LYS A 74 2.34 -28.61 2.95
C LYS A 74 1.26 -29.29 2.13
N CYS A 75 0.13 -28.63 1.91
CA CYS A 75 -0.86 -29.04 0.92
C CYS A 75 -1.14 -27.90 -0.06
N PRO A 76 -1.37 -28.21 -1.35
CA PRO A 76 -1.88 -27.24 -2.29
C PRO A 76 -3.33 -26.89 -1.90
N GLY A 77 -3.64 -25.60 -1.98
CA GLY A 77 -4.98 -25.08 -1.76
C GLY A 77 -5.24 -23.88 -2.66
N TRP A 78 -6.41 -23.29 -2.49
CA TRP A 78 -6.84 -22.10 -3.22
C TRP A 78 -7.23 -21.02 -2.23
N THR A 79 -6.91 -19.77 -2.55
CA THR A 79 -7.46 -18.59 -1.88
C THR A 79 -7.95 -17.60 -2.92
N TYR A 80 -8.69 -16.59 -2.50
CA TYR A 80 -9.01 -15.45 -3.34
C TYR A 80 -7.84 -14.47 -3.39
N LYS A 81 -7.67 -13.78 -4.52
CA LYS A 81 -6.68 -12.73 -4.68
C LYS A 81 -6.98 -11.61 -3.70
N ILE A 82 -5.95 -11.18 -2.96
CA ILE A 82 -6.03 -10.06 -2.04
C ILE A 82 -5.28 -8.89 -2.66
N ASP A 83 -5.99 -7.80 -2.89
CA ASP A 83 -5.42 -6.53 -3.32
C ASP A 83 -5.27 -5.62 -2.10
N THR A 84 -4.14 -4.91 -1.99
CA THR A 84 -3.87 -4.01 -0.85
C THR A 84 -3.69 -2.61 -1.39
N TYR A 85 -4.44 -1.65 -0.84
CA TYR A 85 -4.31 -0.24 -1.21
C TYR A 85 -4.05 0.62 0.03
N PRO A 86 -3.13 1.60 -0.06
CA PRO A 86 -2.96 2.61 0.99
C PRO A 86 -4.24 3.41 1.20
N LEU A 87 -4.55 3.74 2.45
CA LEU A 87 -5.76 4.50 2.83
C LEU A 87 -5.83 5.84 2.08
N ALA A 88 -4.74 6.59 2.04
CA ALA A 88 -4.66 7.85 1.27
C ALA A 88 -5.06 7.70 -0.21
N ARG A 89 -4.77 6.55 -0.83
CA ARG A 89 -5.13 6.28 -2.23
C ARG A 89 -6.63 5.99 -2.36
N ILE A 90 -7.22 5.30 -1.39
CA ILE A 90 -8.66 5.04 -1.31
C ILE A 90 -9.42 6.36 -1.12
N MET A 91 -8.94 7.21 -0.22
CA MET A 91 -9.50 8.55 0.02
C MET A 91 -9.57 9.37 -1.27
N LEU A 92 -8.45 9.51 -1.98
CA LEU A 92 -8.42 10.26 -3.25
C LEU A 92 -9.35 9.66 -4.30
N ALA A 93 -9.36 8.34 -4.46
CA ALA A 93 -10.26 7.69 -5.41
C ALA A 93 -11.75 7.91 -5.04
N TRP A 94 -12.09 7.91 -3.75
CA TRP A 94 -13.48 8.08 -3.29
C TRP A 94 -14.02 9.50 -3.49
N PHE A 95 -13.21 10.51 -3.17
CA PHE A 95 -13.59 11.92 -3.21
C PHE A 95 -13.33 12.58 -4.58
N ASN A 96 -12.26 12.18 -5.29
CA ASN A 96 -11.89 12.75 -6.60
C ASN A 96 -12.31 11.88 -7.79
N GLY A 97 -12.92 10.71 -7.55
CA GLY A 97 -13.45 9.79 -8.56
C GLY A 97 -12.46 8.70 -9.01
N SER A 98 -11.22 9.07 -9.31
CA SER A 98 -10.17 8.10 -9.62
C SER A 98 -8.77 8.61 -9.27
N ILE A 99 -7.83 7.67 -9.19
CA ILE A 99 -6.40 7.98 -9.15
C ILE A 99 -5.65 7.08 -10.13
N GLY A 100 -4.95 7.72 -11.06
CA GLY A 100 -4.28 7.07 -12.17
C GLY A 100 -3.14 6.15 -11.74
N SER A 101 -2.74 5.26 -12.65
CA SER A 101 -1.66 4.29 -12.42
C SER A 101 -0.27 4.94 -12.20
N ASN A 102 -0.10 6.14 -12.76
CA ASN A 102 1.11 6.97 -12.70
C ASN A 102 1.06 8.08 -11.64
N GLU A 103 -0.03 8.14 -10.88
CA GLU A 103 -0.21 9.07 -9.78
C GLU A 103 0.02 8.37 -8.44
N ASP A 104 0.56 9.12 -7.49
CA ASP A 104 0.74 8.71 -6.11
C ASP A 104 -0.02 9.68 -5.20
N ALA A 105 -0.57 9.16 -4.11
CA ALA A 105 -1.16 9.97 -3.05
C ALA A 105 -0.04 10.65 -2.26
N ASP A 106 -0.05 11.98 -2.22
CA ASP A 106 0.93 12.80 -1.51
C ASP A 106 0.25 13.50 -0.33
N HIS A 107 0.91 13.42 0.82
CA HIS A 107 0.50 14.09 2.06
C HIS A 107 1.15 15.47 2.10
N ILE A 108 0.35 16.54 2.08
CA ILE A 108 0.84 17.92 2.04
C ILE A 108 1.74 18.21 3.24
N ASP A 109 1.35 17.75 4.43
CA ASP A 109 2.10 17.86 5.68
C ASP A 109 3.27 16.86 5.83
N SER A 110 3.51 16.01 4.83
CA SER A 110 4.50 14.91 4.89
C SER A 110 4.27 13.89 6.00
N ASN A 111 3.08 13.81 6.60
CA ASN A 111 2.72 12.84 7.64
C ASN A 111 1.82 11.72 7.07
N PRO A 112 2.35 10.50 6.87
CA PRO A 112 1.59 9.39 6.27
C PRO A 112 0.39 8.91 7.10
N MET A 113 0.30 9.32 8.37
CA MET A 113 -0.80 8.95 9.26
C MET A 113 -1.98 9.94 9.18
N ASN A 114 -1.76 11.16 8.68
CA ASN A 114 -2.81 12.17 8.52
C ASN A 114 -3.54 11.97 7.17
N ASN A 115 -4.57 11.13 7.17
CA ASN A 115 -5.32 10.76 5.96
C ASN A 115 -6.55 11.65 5.72
N ASN A 116 -6.65 12.83 6.34
CA ASN A 116 -7.74 13.75 6.03
C ASN A 116 -7.67 14.16 4.56
N ILE A 117 -8.80 14.13 3.84
CA ILE A 117 -8.83 14.42 2.40
C ILE A 117 -8.23 15.78 2.04
N SER A 118 -8.40 16.80 2.89
CA SER A 118 -7.80 18.13 2.70
C SER A 118 -6.27 18.15 2.79
N ASN A 119 -5.66 17.13 3.41
CA ASN A 119 -4.22 16.95 3.50
C ASN A 119 -3.66 16.08 2.35
N LEU A 120 -4.51 15.59 1.45
CA LEU A 120 -4.12 14.69 0.37
C LEU A 120 -4.19 15.38 -0.98
N GLN A 121 -3.25 15.05 -1.86
CA GLN A 121 -3.30 15.43 -3.26
C GLN A 121 -2.83 14.28 -4.15
N ALA A 122 -3.42 14.17 -5.34
CA ALA A 122 -2.89 13.31 -6.40
C ALA A 122 -1.79 14.07 -7.15
N ILE A 123 -0.59 13.50 -7.18
CA ILE A 123 0.51 14.04 -7.98
C ILE A 123 1.17 12.94 -8.79
N SER A 124 1.88 13.33 -9.86
CA SER A 124 2.67 12.38 -10.63
C SER A 124 3.73 11.71 -9.75
N ARG A 125 4.04 10.43 -10.01
CA ARG A 125 5.12 9.73 -9.31
C ARG A 125 6.44 10.49 -9.40
N LYS A 126 6.72 11.14 -10.53
CA LYS A 126 7.93 11.95 -10.72
C LYS A 126 7.96 13.13 -9.74
N SER A 127 6.88 13.91 -9.67
CA SER A 127 6.77 15.05 -8.75
C SER A 127 6.83 14.63 -7.28
N ASN A 128 6.23 13.48 -6.91
CA ASN A 128 6.34 12.94 -5.55
C ASN A 128 7.79 12.60 -5.19
N LEU A 129 8.53 12.00 -6.13
CA LEU A 129 9.96 11.71 -5.93
C LEU A 129 10.80 12.98 -5.82
N GLU A 130 10.50 14.03 -6.58
CA GLU A 130 11.19 15.32 -6.51
C GLU A 130 10.94 16.05 -5.18
N LYS A 131 9.71 15.98 -4.65
CA LYS A 131 9.37 16.54 -3.32
C LYS A 131 10.08 15.86 -2.18
N ARG A 132 10.44 14.58 -2.33
CA ARG A 132 11.17 13.84 -1.30
C ARG A 132 12.57 14.43 -1.18
N LYS A 133 12.76 15.34 -0.22
CA LYS A 133 14.08 15.75 0.23
C LYS A 133 14.84 14.50 0.68
N LEU A 134 15.86 14.11 -0.08
CA LEU A 134 16.73 13.02 0.30
C LEU A 134 17.41 13.40 1.62
N THR A 135 17.23 12.55 2.63
CA THR A 135 17.96 12.71 3.89
C THR A 135 19.45 12.50 3.66
N HIS A 136 20.30 13.13 4.48
CA HIS A 136 21.76 12.98 4.36
C HIS A 136 22.19 11.51 4.34
N SER A 137 21.57 10.66 5.17
CA SER A 137 21.84 9.22 5.19
C SER A 137 21.53 8.51 3.87
N GLN A 138 20.47 8.92 3.16
CA GLN A 138 20.12 8.39 1.84
C GLN A 138 21.13 8.80 0.78
N ILE A 139 21.63 10.04 0.84
CA ILE A 139 22.69 10.54 -0.02
C ILE A 139 23.98 9.76 0.23
N THR A 140 24.38 9.57 1.49
CA THR A 140 25.57 8.80 1.87
C THR A 140 25.50 7.35 1.40
N LEU A 141 24.34 6.69 1.55
CA LEU A 141 24.12 5.32 1.07
C LEU A 141 24.21 5.21 -0.46
N ALA A 142 23.64 6.18 -1.17
CA ALA A 142 23.74 6.23 -2.63
C ALA A 142 25.20 6.40 -3.08
N TYR A 143 25.95 7.28 -2.43
CA TYR A 143 27.37 7.51 -2.70
C TYR A 143 28.22 6.24 -2.48
N LYS A 144 28.07 5.58 -1.33
CA LYS A 144 28.77 4.30 -1.04
C LYS A 144 28.49 3.22 -2.09
N LYS A 145 27.25 3.18 -2.59
CA LYS A 145 26.87 2.20 -3.63
C LYS A 145 27.55 2.50 -4.97
N VAL A 146 27.67 3.78 -5.34
CA VAL A 146 28.37 4.23 -6.55
C VAL A 146 29.87 3.93 -6.44
N GLN A 147 30.49 4.22 -5.30
CA GLN A 147 31.90 3.88 -5.04
C GLN A 147 32.18 2.38 -5.22
N LYS A 148 31.35 1.52 -4.62
CA LYS A 148 31.43 0.06 -4.79
C LYS A 148 31.26 -0.39 -6.25
N MET A 149 30.36 0.24 -7.00
CA MET A 149 30.20 -0.05 -8.44
C MET A 149 31.42 0.36 -9.28
N MET A 150 32.11 1.43 -8.87
CA MET A 150 33.31 1.93 -9.54
C MET A 150 34.59 1.22 -9.09
N GLY A 151 34.49 0.21 -8.21
CA GLY A 151 35.66 -0.50 -7.66
C GLY A 151 36.52 0.36 -6.73
N ILE A 152 35.95 1.44 -6.19
CA ILE A 152 36.58 2.29 -5.19
C ILE A 152 36.07 1.80 -3.83
N GLU A 153 36.68 0.73 -3.29
CA GLU A 153 36.46 0.32 -1.89
C GLU A 153 37.60 0.83 -1.00
#